data_AF-A0A6N8U9V7-F1
#
_entry.id   AF-A0A6N8U9V7-F1
#
_cell.length_a   1.000
_cell.length_b   1.000
_cell.length_c   1.000
_cell.angle_alpha   90.00
_cell.angle_beta   90.00
_cell.angle_gamma   90.00
#
_symmetry.space_group_name_H-M   'P 1'
#
loop_
_entity.id
_entity.type
_entity.pdbx_description
1 polymer ?
#
loop_
_entity_poly.entity_id
_entity_poly.type
_entity_poly.pdbx_seq_one_letter_code
_entity_poly.pdbx_strand_id
1 'polypeptide(L)' 'MKNFFYILSLIFIAAIVYSVMNMNFEVGLFSEDNLYQWLVIGAGICGLILSIIFVRYQVYKEKINSKT' A
#
# COMPACT_ATOMS: atom_id res chain seq x y z
N MET A 1 11.47 9.62 10.33
CA MET A 1 10.13 9.26 9.82
C MET A 1 10.13 8.89 8.34
N LYS A 2 10.78 9.65 7.44
CA LYS A 2 10.82 9.35 6.00
C LYS A 2 11.28 7.91 5.66
N ASN A 3 12.36 7.41 6.29
CA ASN A 3 12.85 6.05 6.06
C ASN A 3 11.84 4.95 6.45
N PHE A 4 11.07 5.17 7.52
CA PHE A 4 10.03 4.23 7.95
C PHE A 4 8.93 4.11 6.89
N PHE A 5 8.48 5.23 6.30
CA PHE A 5 7.48 5.21 5.23
C PHE A 5 7.98 4.56 3.94
N TYR A 6 9.27 4.71 3.61
CA TYR A 6 9.86 4.00 2.47
C TYR A 6 9.88 2.49 2.68
N ILE A 7 10.27 2.04 3.87
CA ILE A 7 10.26 0.60 4.23
C ILE A 7 8.83 0.07 4.19
N LEU A 8 7.87 0.79 4.79
CA LEU A 8 6.45 0.42 4.80
C LEU A 8 5.87 0.30 3.39
N SER A 9 6.21 1.25 2.50
CA SER A 9 5.76 1.22 1.11
C SER A 9 6.35 0.04 0.33
N LEU A 10 7.62 -0.29 0.58
CA LEU A 10 8.26 -1.48 0.02
C LEU A 10 7.55 -2.78 0.44
N ILE A 11 7.14 -2.87 1.71
CA ILE A 11 6.40 -4.03 2.23
C ILE A 11 5.04 -4.16 1.53
N PHE A 12 4.30 -3.06 1.37
CA PHE A 12 3.01 -3.11 0.66
C PHE A 12 3.17 -3.49 -0.80
N ILE A 13 4.19 -2.97 -1.49
CA ILE A 13 4.48 -3.34 -2.89
C ILE A 13 4.81 -4.84 -2.97
N ALA A 14 5.68 -5.34 -2.09
CA ALA A 14 6.04 -6.75 -2.07
C ALA A 14 4.83 -7.66 -1.81
N ALA A 15 3.93 -7.27 -0.89
CA ALA A 15 2.71 -8.00 -0.59
C ALA A 15 1.74 -8.04 -1.79
N ILE A 16 1.59 -6.93 -2.52
CA ILE A 16 0.79 -6.87 -3.74
C ILE A 16 1.40 -7.78 -4.81
N VAL A 17 2.71 -7.67 -5.05
CA VAL A 17 3.40 -8.48 -6.07
C VAL A 17 3.26 -9.98 -5.76
N TYR A 18 3.49 -10.38 -4.51
CA TYR A 18 3.32 -11.76 -4.07
C TYR A 18 1.90 -12.27 -4.31
N SER A 19 0.88 -11.44 -3.98
CA SER A 19 -0.52 -11.80 -4.17
C SER A 19 -0.91 -11.92 -5.65
N VAL A 20 -0.37 -11.06 -6.50
CA VAL A 20 -0.57 -11.14 -7.96
C VAL A 20 0.10 -12.39 -8.55
N MET A 21 1.30 -12.75 -8.09
CA MET A 21 2.01 -13.94 -8.58
C MET A 21 1.33 -15.26 -8.17
N ASN A 22 0.68 -15.28 -7.00
CA ASN A 22 -0.06 -16.44 -6.50
C ASN A 22 -1.54 -16.44 -6.91
N MET A 23 -1.96 -15.50 -7.74
CA MET A 23 -3.33 -15.46 -8.24
C MET A 23 -3.49 -16.51 -9.34
N ASN A 24 -4.55 -17.30 -9.26
CA ASN A 24 -4.85 -18.27 -10.29
C ASN A 24 -5.57 -17.58 -11.46
N PHE A 25 -4.85 -17.36 -12.55
CA PHE A 25 -5.39 -16.69 -13.75
C PHE A 25 -6.30 -17.59 -14.61
N GLU A 26 -6.38 -18.88 -14.31
CA GLU A 26 -7.27 -19.83 -15.01
C GLU A 26 -8.72 -19.72 -14.54
N VAL A 27 -8.95 -19.15 -13.35
CA VAL A 27 -10.27 -18.90 -12.76
C VAL A 27 -10.59 -17.40 -12.75
N GLY A 28 -11.87 -17.07 -12.63
CA GLY A 28 -12.31 -15.67 -12.57
C GLY A 28 -11.61 -14.89 -11.45
N LEU A 29 -11.33 -13.60 -11.68
CA LEU A 29 -10.65 -12.73 -10.71
C LEU A 29 -11.39 -12.64 -9.36
N PHE A 30 -12.72 -12.81 -9.38
CA PHE A 30 -13.59 -12.79 -8.20
C PHE A 30 -14.06 -14.19 -7.78
N SER A 31 -13.36 -15.25 -8.22
CA SER A 31 -13.61 -16.60 -7.73
C SER A 31 -13.13 -16.75 -6.27
N GLU A 32 -13.68 -17.74 -5.56
CA GLU A 32 -13.30 -18.02 -4.17
C GLU A 32 -11.80 -18.28 -4.00
N ASP A 33 -11.16 -18.87 -5.00
CA ASP A 33 -9.72 -19.16 -5.03
C ASP A 33 -8.83 -17.91 -5.10
N ASN A 34 -9.36 -16.80 -5.62
CA ASN A 34 -8.65 -15.54 -5.80
C ASN A 34 -9.13 -14.45 -4.84
N LEU A 35 -10.24 -14.65 -4.11
CA LEU A 35 -10.83 -13.66 -3.21
C LEU A 35 -9.82 -13.14 -2.18
N TYR A 36 -9.01 -14.04 -1.61
CA TYR A 36 -8.00 -13.67 -0.62
C TYR A 36 -6.90 -12.80 -1.23
N GLN A 37 -6.35 -13.20 -2.37
CA GLN A 37 -5.31 -12.49 -3.10
C GLN A 37 -5.81 -11.12 -3.53
N TRP A 38 -7.05 -11.05 -4.02
CA TRP A 38 -7.69 -9.80 -4.42
C TRP A 38 -7.91 -8.85 -3.24
N LEU A 39 -8.30 -9.38 -2.08
CA LEU A 39 -8.47 -8.61 -0.86
C LEU A 39 -7.12 -8.05 -0.36
N VAL A 40 -6.05 -8.85 -0.43
CA VAL A 40 -4.69 -8.40 -0.09
C VAL A 40 -4.19 -7.32 -1.06
N ILE A 41 -4.44 -7.48 -2.37
CA ILE A 41 -4.10 -6.47 -3.38
C ILE A 41 -4.83 -5.15 -3.06
N GLY A 42 -6.14 -5.22 -2.81
CA GLY A 42 -6.95 -4.05 -2.46
C GLY A 42 -6.47 -3.36 -1.18
N ALA A 43 -6.22 -4.13 -0.12
CA ALA A 43 -5.71 -3.60 1.15
C ALA A 43 -4.32 -2.97 1.00
N GLY A 44 -3.42 -3.59 0.21
CA GLY A 44 -2.09 -3.07 -0.07
C GLY A 44 -2.13 -1.73 -0.82
N ILE A 45 -3.01 -1.60 -1.82
CA ILE A 45 -3.20 -0.34 -2.56
C ILE A 45 -3.72 0.76 -1.63
N CYS A 46 -4.73 0.48 -0.81
CA CYS A 46 -5.23 1.43 0.19
C CYS A 46 -4.15 1.85 1.19
N GLY A 47 -3.35 0.89 1.67
CA GLY A 47 -2.22 1.14 2.57
C GLY A 47 -1.16 2.06 1.97
N LEU A 48 -0.83 1.88 0.69
CA LEU A 48 0.10 2.76 -0.04
C LEU A 48 -0.44 4.19 -0.15
N ILE A 49 -1.71 4.34 -0.51
CA ILE A 49 -2.36 5.66 -0.64
C ILE A 49 -2.33 6.39 0.71
N LEU A 50 -2.72 5.72 1.79
CA LEU A 50 -2.70 6.27 3.15
C LEU A 50 -1.28 6.67 3.59
N SER A 51 -0.28 5.83 3.32
CA SER A 51 1.12 6.12 3.60
C SER A 51 1.58 7.40 2.90
N ILE A 52 1.25 7.57 1.61
CA ILE A 52 1.59 8.78 0.83
C ILE A 52 0.91 10.02 1.41
N ILE A 53 -0.39 9.94 1.71
CA ILE A 53 -1.15 11.05 2.30
C ILE A 53 -0.52 11.48 3.62
N PHE A 54 -0.16 10.52 4.47
CA PHE A 54 0.42 10.81 5.78
C PHE A 54 1.82 11.44 5.68
N VAL A 55 2.66 10.97 4.75
CA VAL A 55 3.96 11.61 4.46
C VAL A 55 3.77 13.05 4.00
N ARG A 56 2.83 13.29 3.08
CA ARG A 56 2.51 14.66 2.61
C ARG A 56 2.04 15.52 3.78
N TYR A 57 1.12 15.02 4.61
CA TYR A 57 0.62 15.72 5.78
C TYR A 57 1.75 16.11 6.75
N GLN A 58 2.68 15.20 7.05
CA GLN A 58 3.84 15.53 7.90
C GLN A 58 4.71 16.62 7.30
N VAL A 59 5.00 16.56 5.99
CA VAL A 59 5.77 17.60 5.30
C VAL A 59 5.08 18.96 5.37
N TYR A 60 3.74 19.01 5.21
CA TYR A 60 2.99 20.26 5.36
C TYR A 60 3.00 20.78 6.80
N LYS A 61 2.83 19.90 7.79
CA LYS A 61 2.88 20.25 9.21
C LYS A 61 4.23 20.84 9.60
N GLU A 62 5.33 20.23 9.15
CA GLU A 62 6.70 20.74 9.38
C GLU A 62 6.88 22.13 8.76
N LYS A 63 6.40 22.34 7.52
CA LYS A 63 6.49 23.66 6.85
C LYS A 63 5.70 24.77 7.53
N ILE A 64 4.57 24.45 8.16
CA ILE A 64 3.76 25.43 8.90
C ILE A 64 4.45 25.78 10.22
N ASN A 65 4.89 24.76 10.97
CA ASN A 65 5.57 24.98 12.25
C ASN A 65 6.93 25.66 12.09
N SER A 66 7.64 25.51 10.97
CA SER A 66 8.93 26.19 10.75
C SER A 66 8.81 27.68 10.42
N LYS A 67 7.59 28.20 10.23
CA LYS A 67 7.32 29.62 9.92
C LYS A 67 6.78 30.41 11.11
N THR A 68 6.56 29.74 12.25
CA THR A 68 6.14 30.36 13.52
C THR A 68 7.33 30.41 14.45
#